data_AF-A0A7V4S356-F1
#
_entry.id   AF-A0A7V4S356-F1
#
_cell.length_a   1.000
_cell.length_b   1.000
_cell.length_c   1.000
_cell.angle_alpha   90.00
_cell.angle_beta   90.00
_cell.angle_gamma   90.00
#
_symmetry.space_group_name_H-M   'P 1'
#
loop_
_entity.id
_entity.type
_entity.pdbx_description
1 polymer ?
#
loop_
_entity_poly.entity_id
_entity_poly.type
_entity_poly.pdbx_seq_one_letter_code
_entity_poly.pdbx_strand_id
1 'polypeptide(L)'
;HKPGKGGAVMRTKLRNIKTGAIIERTFKSGEKFREVELERRKKQYMYNDGKTWYFMDLETYEQIAVPKEVISNVNKFLKEGQEVNGLYLDGEYLGIELPNTVELKVIHTVPGIRGDSVSNVMKPATLETGAEILVPLFVNIGDVVKVDTRTEEYIERIKTE
;
A
#
# COMPACT_ATOMS: atom_id res chain seq x y z
N HIS A 1 3.76 15.05 -29.99
CA HIS A 1 4.33 14.91 -31.34
C HIS A 1 3.66 15.93 -32.26
N LYS A 2 4.43 16.68 -33.07
CA LYS A 2 3.90 17.68 -34.00
C LYS A 2 4.21 17.21 -35.43
N PRO A 3 3.34 16.38 -36.05
CA PRO A 3 3.56 15.93 -37.42
C PRO A 3 3.37 17.10 -38.39
N GLY A 4 4.25 17.22 -39.40
CA GLY A 4 4.39 18.40 -40.27
C GLY A 4 3.15 18.88 -41.04
N LYS A 5 2.01 18.16 -40.96
CA LYS A 5 0.67 18.61 -41.36
C LYS A 5 -0.36 18.04 -40.38
N GLY A 6 -0.71 18.82 -39.36
CA GLY A 6 -1.71 18.46 -38.34
C GLY A 6 -1.45 19.16 -37.00
N GLY A 7 -2.52 19.43 -36.24
CA GLY A 7 -2.42 19.98 -34.89
C GLY A 7 -1.55 19.11 -33.97
N ALA A 8 -0.94 19.71 -32.94
CA ALA A 8 -0.13 18.94 -31.99
C ALA A 8 -0.99 17.88 -31.29
N VAL A 9 -0.44 16.67 -31.15
CA VAL A 9 -1.09 15.56 -30.44
C VAL A 9 -0.20 15.09 -29.29
N MET A 10 -0.83 14.71 -28.18
CA MET A 10 -0.18 14.19 -26.99
C MET A 10 -0.66 12.76 -26.74
N ARG A 11 0.24 11.78 -26.79
CA ARG A 11 -0.07 10.40 -26.42
C ARG A 11 0.29 10.22 -24.95
N THR A 12 -0.66 9.76 -24.17
CA THR A 12 -0.54 9.63 -22.71
C THR A 12 -0.91 8.22 -22.29
N LYS A 13 -0.17 7.68 -21.32
CA LYS A 13 -0.57 6.51 -20.54
C LYS A 13 -1.30 7.00 -19.30
N LEU A 14 -2.55 6.59 -19.13
CA LEU A 14 -3.39 6.94 -17.99
C LEU A 14 -3.64 5.68 -17.18
N ARG A 15 -3.66 5.79 -15.86
CA ARG A 15 -4.06 4.72 -14.97
C ARG A 15 -5.45 5.02 -14.42
N ASN A 16 -6.38 4.10 -14.56
CA ASN A 16 -7.69 4.19 -13.94
C ASN A 16 -7.52 4.03 -12.42
N ILE A 17 -7.98 5.00 -11.65
CA ILE A 17 -7.84 4.99 -10.18
C ILE A 17 -8.75 3.92 -9.55
N LYS A 18 -9.95 3.67 -10.10
CA LYS A 18 -10.90 2.67 -9.59
C LYS A 18 -10.47 1.24 -9.93
N THR A 19 -9.97 0.99 -11.15
CA THR A 19 -9.68 -0.38 -11.63
C THR A 19 -8.20 -0.71 -11.76
N GLY A 20 -7.31 0.28 -11.62
CA GLY A 20 -5.86 0.13 -11.85
C GLY A 20 -5.46 -0.06 -13.31
N ALA A 21 -6.41 -0.19 -14.25
CA ALA A 21 -6.13 -0.45 -15.66
C ALA A 21 -5.35 0.70 -16.30
N ILE A 22 -4.30 0.36 -17.07
CA ILE A 22 -3.53 1.33 -17.84
C ILE A 22 -4.14 1.44 -19.23
N ILE A 23 -4.58 2.64 -19.60
CA ILE A 23 -5.09 2.95 -20.94
C ILE A 23 -4.14 3.91 -21.64
N GLU A 24 -3.90 3.67 -22.92
CA GLU A 24 -3.21 4.63 -23.79
C GLU A 24 -4.24 5.46 -24.54
N ARG A 25 -4.13 6.79 -24.44
CA ARG A 25 -5.02 7.72 -25.15
C ARG A 25 -4.21 8.82 -25.82
N THR A 26 -4.62 9.18 -27.03
CA THR A 26 -4.05 10.32 -27.76
C THR A 26 -5.02 11.49 -27.67
N PHE A 27 -4.54 12.60 -27.13
CA PHE A 27 -5.26 13.85 -26.98
C PHE A 27 -4.87 14.85 -28.05
N LYS A 28 -5.83 15.66 -28.49
CA LYS A 28 -5.55 16.82 -29.36
C LYS A 28 -5.14 18.01 -28.51
N SER A 29 -4.26 18.85 -29.04
CA SER A 29 -3.87 20.11 -28.39
C SER A 29 -5.09 20.99 -28.14
N GLY A 30 -5.32 21.38 -26.88
CA GLY A 30 -6.45 22.21 -26.46
C GLY A 30 -7.70 21.45 -25.99
N GLU A 31 -7.68 20.11 -25.94
CA GLU A 31 -8.74 19.32 -25.30
C GLU A 31 -8.84 19.70 -23.81
N LYS A 32 -10.02 20.11 -23.36
CA LYS A 32 -10.29 20.50 -21.96
C LYS A 32 -10.68 19.27 -21.16
N PHE A 33 -10.22 19.21 -19.92
CA PHE A 33 -10.53 18.13 -18.99
C PHE A 33 -11.31 18.68 -17.80
N ARG A 34 -12.18 17.85 -17.25
CA ARG A 34 -12.72 18.10 -15.90
C ARG A 34 -11.61 17.79 -14.92
N GLU A 35 -11.32 18.76 -14.06
CA GLU A 35 -10.48 18.54 -12.89
C GLU A 35 -11.27 17.72 -11.87
N VAL A 36 -10.61 16.74 -11.28
CA VAL A 36 -11.18 15.89 -10.23
C VAL A 36 -10.36 16.11 -8.98
N GLU A 37 -11.04 16.20 -7.84
CA GLU A 37 -10.40 16.43 -6.55
C GLU A 37 -10.19 15.09 -5.84
N LEU A 38 -8.94 14.82 -5.47
CA LEU A 38 -8.58 13.64 -4.69
C LEU A 38 -8.26 14.08 -3.27
N GLU A 39 -9.16 13.77 -2.34
CA GLU A 39 -8.97 14.04 -0.92
C GLU A 39 -8.43 12.79 -0.21
N ARG A 40 -7.51 13.03 0.73
CA ARG A 40 -7.00 12.02 1.65
C ARG A 40 -7.39 12.44 3.05
N ARG A 41 -8.17 11.61 3.73
CA ARG A 41 -8.58 11.85 5.11
C ARG A 41 -7.97 10.81 6.01
N LYS A 42 -7.31 11.23 7.09
CA LYS A 42 -6.68 10.30 8.02
C LYS A 42 -7.72 9.44 8.74
N LYS A 43 -7.46 8.14 8.81
CA LYS A 43 -8.25 7.15 9.54
C LYS A 43 -7.32 6.31 10.39
N GLN A 44 -7.84 5.73 11.46
CA GLN A 44 -7.12 4.77 12.29
C GLN A 44 -7.77 3.41 12.16
N TYR A 45 -6.99 2.39 11.80
CA TYR A 45 -7.49 1.03 11.76
C TYR A 45 -7.77 0.50 13.17
N MET A 46 -8.94 -0.10 13.37
CA MET A 46 -9.35 -0.66 14.67
C MET A 46 -9.21 -2.18 14.68
N TYR A 47 -10.13 -2.90 14.02
CA TYR A 47 -10.19 -4.35 13.98
C TYR A 47 -10.92 -4.81 12.71
N ASN A 48 -10.98 -6.12 12.48
CA ASN A 48 -11.82 -6.71 11.43
C ASN A 48 -12.54 -7.95 11.95
N ASP A 49 -13.65 -8.31 11.31
CA ASP A 49 -14.42 -9.54 11.58
C ASP A 49 -14.20 -10.64 10.52
N GLY A 50 -13.17 -10.47 9.67
CA GLY A 50 -12.84 -11.32 8.53
C GLY A 50 -13.59 -10.99 7.22
N LYS A 51 -14.69 -10.23 7.28
CA LYS A 51 -15.46 -9.77 6.11
C LYS A 51 -15.41 -8.25 5.94
N THR A 52 -15.32 -7.54 7.04
CA THR A 52 -15.36 -6.09 7.12
C THR A 52 -14.26 -5.60 8.06
N TRP A 53 -13.56 -4.57 7.62
CA TRP A 53 -12.53 -3.88 8.38
C TRP A 53 -13.13 -2.57 8.90
N TYR A 54 -12.87 -2.28 10.16
CA TYR A 54 -13.39 -1.10 10.84
C TYR A 54 -12.27 -0.08 11.05
N PHE A 55 -12.57 1.17 10.72
CA PHE A 55 -11.66 2.29 10.86
C PHE A 55 -12.36 3.42 11.62
N MET A 56 -11.61 4.16 12.42
CA MET A 56 -12.08 5.39 13.07
C MET A 56 -11.63 6.59 12.24
N ASP A 57 -12.54 7.50 11.97
CA ASP A 57 -12.23 8.82 11.43
C ASP A 57 -11.48 9.65 12.48
N LEU A 58 -10.26 10.11 12.18
CA LEU A 58 -9.48 10.91 13.13
C LEU A 58 -9.96 12.36 13.23
N GLU A 59 -10.84 12.81 12.34
CA GLU A 59 -11.44 14.15 12.38
C GLU A 59 -12.80 14.14 13.09
N THR A 60 -13.66 13.17 12.74
CA THR A 60 -15.04 13.10 13.27
C THR A 60 -15.23 12.09 14.40
N TYR A 61 -14.25 11.20 14.64
CA TYR A 61 -14.35 10.07 15.56
C TYR A 61 -15.46 9.06 15.22
N GLU A 62 -16.01 9.13 14.02
CA GLU A 62 -17.00 8.17 13.53
C GLU A 62 -16.33 6.89 13.04
N GLN A 63 -17.02 5.76 13.21
CA GLN A 63 -16.55 4.48 12.69
C GLN A 63 -17.02 4.27 11.25
N ILE A 64 -16.10 3.84 10.40
CA ILE A 64 -16.32 3.51 8.99
C ILE A 64 -16.08 2.02 8.81
N ALA A 65 -17.07 1.33 8.25
CA ALA A 65 -17.00 -0.07 7.91
C ALA A 65 -16.64 -0.22 6.42
N VAL A 66 -15.55 -0.94 6.13
CA VAL A 66 -15.04 -1.15 4.77
C VAL A 66 -15.09 -2.64 4.44
N PRO A 67 -15.88 -3.07 3.45
CA PRO A 67 -15.93 -4.47 3.03
C PRO A 67 -14.59 -4.95 2.46
N LYS A 68 -14.29 -6.25 2.62
CA LYS A 68 -13.08 -6.90 2.08
C LYS A 68 -12.85 -6.65 0.59
N GLU A 69 -13.92 -6.50 -0.18
CA GLU A 69 -13.86 -6.31 -1.64
C GLU A 69 -13.27 -4.94 -2.02
N VAL A 70 -13.46 -3.93 -1.16
CA VAL A 70 -12.97 -2.56 -1.35
C VAL A 70 -11.57 -2.41 -0.74
N ILE A 71 -11.29 -3.15 0.32
CA ILE A 71 -9.96 -3.26 0.91
C ILE A 71 -9.11 -4.21 0.06
N SER A 72 -8.34 -3.63 -0.86
CA SER A 72 -7.39 -4.36 -1.70
C SER A 72 -6.42 -5.26 -0.89
N ASN A 73 -5.60 -6.05 -1.60
CA ASN A 73 -4.60 -7.01 -1.08
C ASN A 73 -3.64 -6.50 0.02
N VAL A 74 -3.67 -5.22 0.36
CA VAL A 74 -2.85 -4.57 1.38
C VAL A 74 -3.39 -4.79 2.81
N ASN A 75 -4.51 -5.49 2.97
CA ASN A 75 -5.07 -5.85 4.29
C ASN A 75 -4.10 -6.60 5.20
N LYS A 76 -3.20 -7.42 4.65
CA LYS A 76 -2.29 -8.27 5.42
C LYS A 76 -1.21 -7.47 6.17
N PHE A 77 -1.03 -6.19 5.86
CA PHE A 77 -0.06 -5.32 6.51
C PHE A 77 -0.70 -4.32 7.49
N LEU A 78 -2.02 -4.38 7.68
CA LEU A 78 -2.73 -3.52 8.62
C LEU A 78 -2.49 -3.98 10.06
N LYS A 79 -1.88 -3.11 10.86
CA LYS A 79 -1.72 -3.29 12.31
C LYS A 79 -2.77 -2.49 13.06
N GLU A 80 -3.40 -3.08 14.07
CA GLU A 80 -4.37 -2.36 14.91
C GLU A 80 -3.76 -1.06 15.48
N GLY A 81 -4.54 0.02 15.44
CA GLY A 81 -4.11 1.36 15.83
C GLY A 81 -3.30 2.12 14.77
N GLN A 82 -2.99 1.51 13.62
CA GLN A 82 -2.24 2.17 12.55
C GLN A 82 -3.05 3.25 11.82
N GLU A 83 -2.41 4.39 11.54
CA GLU A 83 -2.99 5.43 10.70
C GLU A 83 -2.90 5.07 9.21
N VAL A 84 -3.99 5.28 8.49
CA VAL A 84 -4.15 5.07 7.04
C VAL A 84 -4.92 6.24 6.43
N ASN A 85 -4.92 6.36 5.10
CA ASN A 85 -5.70 7.38 4.41
C ASN A 85 -6.96 6.79 3.78
N GLY A 86 -8.12 7.36 4.09
CA GLY A 86 -9.32 7.18 3.27
C GLY A 86 -9.22 8.05 2.01
N LEU A 87 -9.34 7.43 0.84
CA LEU A 87 -9.33 8.11 -0.45
C LEU A 87 -10.76 8.49 -0.86
N TYR A 88 -10.95 9.76 -1.20
CA TYR A 88 -12.22 10.27 -1.74
C TYR A 88 -11.96 10.97 -3.07
N LEU A 89 -12.76 10.66 -4.09
CA LEU A 89 -12.70 11.29 -5.41
C LEU A 89 -14.00 12.05 -5.66
N ASP A 90 -13.90 13.38 -5.78
CA ASP A 90 -15.07 14.28 -5.86
C ASP A 90 -16.11 14.00 -4.73
N GLY A 91 -15.62 13.68 -3.52
CA GLY A 91 -16.42 13.30 -2.36
C GLY A 91 -16.91 11.84 -2.32
N GLU A 92 -16.74 11.06 -3.41
CA GLU A 92 -17.06 9.63 -3.44
C GLU A 92 -15.94 8.83 -2.77
N TYR A 93 -16.26 8.02 -1.75
CA TYR A 93 -15.29 7.14 -1.10
C TYR A 93 -14.80 6.07 -2.08
N LEU A 94 -13.48 6.00 -2.28
CA LEU A 94 -12.83 5.03 -3.16
C LEU A 94 -12.26 3.83 -2.41
N GLY A 95 -11.78 4.03 -1.18
CA GLY A 95 -11.14 2.97 -0.41
C GLY A 95 -10.12 3.49 0.60
N ILE A 96 -9.28 2.57 1.10
CA ILE A 96 -8.18 2.86 2.02
C ILE A 96 -6.85 2.75 1.26
N GLU A 97 -5.97 3.73 1.49
CA GLU A 97 -4.58 3.75 1.08
C GLU A 97 -3.71 3.59 2.34
N LEU A 98 -2.96 2.49 2.42
CA LEU A 98 -1.96 2.32 3.46
C LEU A 98 -0.74 3.20 3.18
N PRO A 99 0.03 3.55 4.22
CA PRO A 99 1.38 4.07 4.03
C PRO A 99 2.20 3.15 3.12
N ASN A 100 3.07 3.74 2.28
CA ASN A 100 3.98 2.99 1.41
C ASN A 100 4.91 2.05 2.20
N THR A 101 5.18 2.38 3.46
CA THR A 101 6.01 1.58 4.34
C THR A 101 5.34 1.38 5.68
N VAL A 102 5.40 0.16 6.21
CA VAL A 102 4.87 -0.17 7.53
C VAL A 102 5.94 -0.80 8.39
N GLU A 103 5.84 -0.61 9.70
CA GLU A 103 6.74 -1.21 10.68
C GLU A 103 6.00 -2.31 11.43
N LEU A 104 6.47 -3.54 11.27
CA LEU A 104 5.81 -4.73 11.80
C LEU A 104 6.81 -5.60 12.53
N LYS A 105 6.38 -6.14 13.68
CA LYS A 105 7.18 -7.07 14.47
C LYS A 105 7.20 -8.46 13.84
N VAL A 106 8.37 -9.08 13.79
CA VAL A 106 8.52 -10.49 13.40
C VAL A 106 8.10 -11.38 14.55
N ILE A 107 7.07 -12.20 14.35
CA ILE A 107 6.56 -13.15 15.35
C ILE A 107 7.10 -14.57 15.14
N HIS A 108 7.48 -14.91 13.91
CA HIS A 108 8.03 -16.22 13.59
C HIS A 108 9.04 -16.12 12.44
N THR A 109 10.16 -16.81 12.53
CA THR A 109 11.10 -16.99 11.42
C THR A 109 12.00 -18.20 11.70
N VAL A 110 12.54 -18.81 10.65
CA VAL A 110 13.46 -19.93 10.78
C VAL A 110 14.85 -19.47 11.27
N PRO A 111 15.58 -20.30 12.04
CA PRO A 111 16.97 -20.02 12.38
C PRO A 111 17.81 -19.87 11.11
N GLY A 112 18.56 -18.77 11.00
CA GLY A 112 19.45 -18.57 9.86
C GLY A 112 20.70 -19.42 10.01
N ILE A 113 20.83 -20.50 9.23
CA ILE A 113 22.08 -21.27 9.16
C ILE A 113 23.00 -20.55 8.17
N ARG A 114 24.10 -19.96 8.67
CA ARG A 114 25.18 -19.50 7.80
C ARG A 114 25.91 -20.74 7.26
N GLY A 115 25.64 -21.10 6.00
CA GLY A 115 26.59 -21.87 5.21
C GLY A 115 27.69 -20.95 4.68
N ASP A 116 28.92 -21.46 4.57
CA ASP A 116 30.01 -20.72 3.93
C ASP A 116 29.65 -20.42 2.47
N SER A 117 29.78 -19.14 2.07
CA SER A 117 29.87 -18.63 0.68
C SER A 117 28.68 -17.92 -0.01
N VAL A 118 27.51 -17.69 0.60
CA VAL A 118 26.43 -16.91 -0.07
C VAL A 118 26.07 -15.62 0.67
N SER A 119 26.49 -14.49 0.10
CA SER A 119 25.96 -13.18 0.45
C SER A 119 24.52 -13.05 -0.07
N ASN A 120 23.64 -12.43 0.71
CA ASN A 120 22.24 -12.13 0.34
C ASN A 120 21.21 -13.28 0.40
N VAL A 121 21.41 -14.29 1.25
CA VAL A 121 20.36 -15.28 1.53
C VAL A 121 19.23 -14.63 2.34
N MET A 122 18.00 -14.78 1.85
CA MET A 122 16.78 -14.36 2.54
C MET A 122 16.07 -15.59 3.09
N LYS A 123 15.35 -15.42 4.20
CA LYS A 123 14.52 -16.44 4.85
C LYS A 123 13.09 -15.94 5.01
N PRO A 124 12.09 -16.84 5.03
CA PRO A 124 10.72 -16.46 5.33
C PRO A 124 10.57 -16.01 6.79
N ALA A 125 9.76 -14.99 7.00
CA ALA A 125 9.35 -14.51 8.31
C ALA A 125 7.86 -14.14 8.30
N THR A 126 7.18 -14.50 9.37
CA THR A 126 5.78 -14.12 9.63
C THR A 126 5.77 -12.90 10.56
N LEU A 127 5.00 -11.89 10.15
CA LEU A 127 4.81 -10.63 10.87
C LEU A 127 3.61 -10.71 11.82
N GLU A 128 3.50 -9.77 12.75
CA GLU A 128 2.42 -9.72 13.76
C GLU A 128 1.01 -9.66 13.17
N THR A 129 0.87 -9.20 11.94
CA THR A 129 -0.38 -9.17 11.17
C THR A 129 -0.70 -10.51 10.49
N GLY A 130 0.20 -11.49 10.55
CA GLY A 130 0.12 -12.75 9.83
C GLY A 130 0.71 -12.71 8.40
N ALA A 131 1.16 -11.55 7.92
CA ALA A 131 1.82 -11.47 6.62
C ALA A 131 3.15 -12.22 6.62
N GLU A 132 3.44 -12.95 5.53
CA GLU A 132 4.72 -13.60 5.29
C GLU A 132 5.55 -12.78 4.31
N ILE A 133 6.80 -12.51 4.66
CA ILE A 133 7.76 -11.80 3.81
C ILE A 133 9.14 -12.48 3.86
N LEU A 134 9.99 -12.15 2.89
CA LEU A 134 11.41 -12.54 2.91
C LEU A 134 12.23 -11.50 3.66
N VAL A 135 13.01 -11.94 4.65
CA VAL A 135 13.90 -11.09 5.46
C VAL A 135 15.33 -11.64 5.44
N PRO A 136 16.35 -10.80 5.68
CA PRO A 136 17.73 -11.27 5.80
C PRO A 136 17.95 -12.26 6.96
N LEU A 137 18.97 -13.12 6.84
CA LEU A 137 19.28 -14.15 7.86
C LEU A 137 19.46 -13.62 9.29
N PHE A 138 19.91 -12.37 9.44
CA PHE A 138 20.18 -11.75 10.75
C PHE A 138 18.92 -11.28 11.49
N VAL A 139 17.77 -11.23 10.82
CA VAL A 139 16.49 -10.83 11.43
C VAL A 139 16.01 -11.96 12.34
N ASN A 140 15.68 -11.65 13.58
CA ASN A 140 15.24 -12.62 14.58
C ASN A 140 13.79 -12.37 14.99
N ILE A 141 13.20 -13.35 15.67
CA ILE A 141 11.90 -13.18 16.32
C ILE A 141 12.01 -12.04 17.33
N GLY A 142 11.06 -11.11 17.29
CA GLY A 142 11.04 -9.92 18.13
C GLY A 142 11.56 -8.65 17.45
N ASP A 143 12.34 -8.77 16.37
CA ASP A 143 12.81 -7.62 15.60
C ASP A 143 11.63 -6.90 14.93
N VAL A 144 11.67 -5.57 14.87
CA VAL A 144 10.73 -4.76 14.08
C VAL A 144 11.35 -4.50 12.71
N VAL A 145 10.62 -4.83 11.65
CA VAL A 145 11.07 -4.65 10.28
C VAL A 145 10.15 -3.68 9.56
N LYS A 146 10.75 -2.87 8.69
CA LYS A 146 10.05 -1.97 7.79
C LYS A 146 9.85 -2.67 6.44
N VAL A 147 8.63 -2.62 5.93
CA VAL A 147 8.20 -3.35 4.74
C VAL A 147 7.55 -2.39 3.75
N ASP A 148 7.85 -2.50 2.46
CA ASP A 148 7.10 -1.78 1.40
C ASP A 148 5.78 -2.50 1.16
N THR A 149 4.64 -1.81 1.35
CA THR A 149 3.31 -2.41 1.22
C THR A 149 2.89 -2.68 -0.22
N ARG A 150 3.62 -2.13 -1.20
CA ARG A 150 3.32 -2.27 -2.63
C ARG A 150 4.09 -3.41 -3.26
N THR A 151 5.33 -3.63 -2.83
CA THR A 151 6.20 -4.72 -3.32
C THR A 151 6.27 -5.90 -2.37
N GLU A 152 5.82 -5.74 -1.13
CA GLU A 152 5.89 -6.74 -0.05
C GLU A 152 7.33 -7.08 0.36
N GLU A 153 8.26 -6.18 0.05
CA GLU A 153 9.69 -6.38 0.28
C GLU A 153 10.13 -5.79 1.62
N TYR A 154 11.06 -6.51 2.27
CA TYR A 154 11.83 -5.98 3.38
C TYR A 154 12.66 -4.77 2.94
N ILE A 155 12.58 -3.68 3.70
CA ILE A 155 13.39 -2.47 3.50
C ILE A 155 14.56 -2.48 4.50
N GLU A 156 14.24 -2.47 5.79
CA GLU A 156 15.24 -2.35 6.86
C GLU A 156 14.71 -2.92 8.18
N ARG A 157 15.62 -3.21 9.11
CA ARG A 157 15.29 -3.55 10.49
C ARG A 157 15.39 -2.28 11.33
N ILE A 158 14.28 -1.91 11.96
CA ILE A 158 14.22 -0.78 12.87
C ILE A 158 14.99 -1.13 14.14
N LYS A 159 15.93 -0.27 14.53
CA LYS A 159 16.56 -0.36 15.85
C LYS A 159 15.62 0.30 16.84
N THR A 160 15.14 -0.48 17.80
CA THR A 160 14.44 0.08 18.97
C THR A 160 15.53 0.57 19.93
N GLU A 161 15.57 1.88 20.19
CA GLU A 161 16.41 2.47 21.24
C GLU A 161 15.91 2.12 22.64
#